data_AF-A0ABD2QC31-F1
#
_entry.id   AF-A0ABD2QC31-F1
#
_cell.length_a   1.000
_cell.length_b   1.000
_cell.length_c   1.000
_cell.angle_alpha   90.00
_cell.angle_beta   90.00
_cell.angle_gamma   90.00
#
_symmetry.space_group_name_H-M   'P 1'
#
loop_
_entity.id
_entity.type
_entity.pdbx_description
1 polymer ?
#
loop_
_entity_poly.entity_id
_entity_poly.type
_entity_poly.pdbx_seq_one_letter_code
_entity_poly.pdbx_strand_id
1 'polypeptide(L)'
;MQLCSFFSGKYANYIEAYVENRQAISSNMTSELRHVCKQLAQCSSDVYKQAVFSLLCRQEFSDTQNAVLKSADDFLWFKLSQIVLFADGQRSVSQANSLASLQKLIHDTYGEAHFQAADQPLLFFKLLLLSQQFEAAVSFLFRAQSTDESMDSLSIHAVHLAICLMHMGLLCVFAGEECICNPLR
;
A
#
# COMPACT_ATOMS: atom_id res chain seq x y z
N MET A 1 -23.98 -27.61 2.18
CA MET A 1 -22.67 -28.10 1.70
C MET A 1 -22.51 -28.12 0.17
N GLN A 2 -23.51 -27.75 -0.64
CA GLN A 2 -23.47 -27.90 -2.11
C GLN A 2 -22.94 -26.69 -2.91
N LEU A 3 -22.60 -25.56 -2.27
CA LEU A 3 -22.18 -24.34 -2.99
C LEU A 3 -20.67 -24.26 -3.27
N CYS A 4 -19.83 -25.09 -2.64
CA CYS A 4 -18.38 -25.03 -2.81
C CYS A 4 -17.84 -25.75 -4.07
N SER A 5 -18.63 -26.62 -4.70
CA SER A 5 -18.17 -27.42 -5.86
C SER A 5 -18.38 -26.74 -7.22
N PHE A 6 -19.09 -25.61 -7.29
CA PHE A 6 -19.55 -25.05 -8.57
C PHE A 6 -18.54 -24.16 -9.31
N PHE A 7 -17.32 -23.99 -8.79
CA PHE A 7 -16.64 -22.69 -8.96
C PHE A 7 -15.25 -22.69 -9.60
N SER A 8 -14.61 -23.83 -9.89
CA SER A 8 -13.18 -23.86 -10.26
C SER A 8 -12.86 -23.19 -11.61
N GLY A 9 -13.68 -23.41 -12.65
CA GLY A 9 -13.36 -22.94 -14.02
C GLY A 9 -13.54 -21.44 -14.26
N LYS A 10 -14.44 -20.77 -13.53
CA LYS A 10 -14.71 -19.33 -13.73
C LYS A 10 -13.64 -18.43 -13.12
N TYR A 11 -12.85 -18.94 -12.17
CA TYR A 11 -11.83 -18.15 -11.47
C TYR A 11 -10.59 -17.88 -12.31
N ALA A 12 -10.18 -18.85 -13.14
CA ALA A 12 -9.07 -18.69 -14.06
C ALA A 12 -9.30 -17.48 -14.97
N ASN A 13 -10.51 -17.35 -15.53
CA ASN A 13 -10.88 -16.22 -16.39
C ASN A 13 -10.75 -14.85 -15.70
N TYR A 14 -11.05 -14.75 -14.40
CA TYR A 14 -10.89 -13.48 -13.67
C TYR A 14 -9.42 -13.12 -13.46
N ILE A 15 -8.57 -14.12 -13.20
CA ILE A 15 -7.13 -13.91 -13.01
C ILE A 15 -6.48 -13.58 -14.36
N GLU A 16 -6.82 -14.30 -15.42
CA GLU A 16 -6.35 -14.02 -16.78
C GLU A 16 -6.74 -12.61 -17.21
N ALA A 17 -8.02 -12.23 -17.05
CA ALA A 17 -8.48 -10.88 -17.34
C ALA A 17 -7.75 -9.82 -16.51
N TYR A 18 -7.45 -10.09 -15.24
CA TYR A 18 -6.69 -9.17 -14.38
C TYR A 18 -5.23 -9.00 -14.86
N VAL A 19 -4.60 -10.09 -15.30
CA VAL A 19 -3.23 -10.06 -15.83
C VAL A 19 -3.17 -9.34 -17.18
N GLU A 20 -4.09 -9.66 -18.09
CA GLU A 20 -4.15 -9.08 -19.44
C GLU A 20 -4.41 -7.58 -19.41
N ASN A 21 -5.27 -7.11 -18.50
CA ASN A 21 -5.64 -5.71 -18.38
C ASN A 21 -4.76 -4.94 -17.38
N ARG A 22 -3.51 -5.36 -17.16
CA ARG A 22 -2.54 -4.70 -16.26
C ARG A 22 -3.14 -4.35 -14.90
N GLN A 23 -3.66 -5.37 -14.21
CA GLN A 23 -4.28 -5.27 -12.88
C GLN A 23 -5.66 -4.59 -12.84
N ALA A 24 -6.28 -4.30 -13.99
CA ALA A 24 -7.66 -3.83 -14.05
C ALA A 24 -8.61 -4.98 -14.37
N ILE A 25 -9.85 -4.92 -13.84
CA ILE A 25 -10.94 -5.81 -14.24
C ILE A 25 -11.99 -4.93 -14.88
N SER A 26 -12.51 -5.34 -16.03
CA SER A 26 -13.53 -4.60 -16.78
C SER A 26 -14.79 -4.37 -15.93
N SER A 27 -15.49 -3.26 -16.19
CA SER A 27 -16.66 -2.80 -15.42
C SER A 27 -17.83 -3.79 -15.40
N ASN A 28 -17.99 -4.60 -16.46
CA ASN A 28 -19.00 -5.64 -16.56
C ASN A 28 -18.71 -6.85 -15.66
N MET A 29 -17.43 -7.21 -15.49
CA MET A 29 -17.01 -8.36 -14.66
C MET A 29 -16.93 -8.01 -13.17
N THR A 30 -16.84 -6.72 -12.83
CA THR A 30 -16.65 -6.28 -11.44
C THR A 30 -17.89 -6.47 -10.55
N SER A 31 -19.10 -6.37 -11.11
CA SER A 31 -20.34 -6.59 -10.36
C SER A 31 -20.51 -8.06 -9.98
N GLU A 32 -20.33 -8.97 -10.95
CA GLU A 32 -20.35 -10.42 -10.74
C GLU A 32 -19.26 -10.85 -9.76
N LEU A 33 -18.03 -10.37 -9.96
CA LEU A 33 -16.90 -10.66 -9.08
C LEU A 33 -17.17 -10.21 -7.64
N ARG A 34 -17.79 -9.03 -7.44
CA ARG A 34 -18.14 -8.54 -6.10
C ARG A 34 -19.14 -9.45 -5.39
N HIS A 35 -20.11 -10.00 -6.11
CA HIS A 35 -21.04 -10.99 -5.55
C HIS A 35 -20.30 -12.27 -5.14
N VAL A 36 -19.42 -12.77 -6.01
CA VAL A 36 -18.59 -13.95 -5.73
C VAL A 36 -17.69 -13.72 -4.51
N CYS A 37 -17.05 -12.56 -4.42
CA CYS A 37 -16.20 -12.15 -3.31
C CYS A 37 -16.97 -12.14 -1.97
N LYS A 38 -18.19 -11.57 -1.94
CA LYS A 38 -19.04 -11.60 -0.75
C LYS A 38 -19.41 -13.02 -0.32
N GLN A 39 -19.74 -13.89 -1.28
CA GLN A 39 -20.05 -15.29 -0.99
C GLN A 39 -18.82 -16.05 -0.47
N LEU A 40 -17.63 -15.81 -1.05
CA LEU A 40 -16.39 -16.44 -0.62
C LEU A 40 -15.99 -16.03 0.80
N ALA A 41 -16.15 -14.75 1.14
CA ALA A 41 -15.90 -14.26 2.50
C ALA A 41 -16.78 -14.95 3.55
N GLN A 42 -18.02 -15.34 3.17
CA GLN A 42 -18.97 -15.97 4.09
C GLN A 42 -18.88 -17.50 4.12
N CYS A 43 -18.45 -18.14 3.02
CA CYS A 43 -18.58 -19.59 2.85
C CYS A 43 -17.25 -20.34 2.72
N SER A 44 -16.15 -19.68 2.41
CA SER A 44 -14.85 -20.34 2.22
C SER A 44 -14.07 -20.36 3.52
N SER A 45 -13.50 -21.51 3.89
CA SER A 45 -12.56 -21.63 5.02
C SER A 45 -11.10 -21.39 4.62
N ASP A 46 -10.83 -21.19 3.32
CA ASP A 46 -9.48 -21.04 2.79
C ASP A 46 -9.08 -19.55 2.77
N VAL A 47 -8.20 -19.18 3.69
CA VAL A 47 -7.71 -17.80 3.86
C VAL A 47 -6.90 -17.31 2.65
N TYR A 48 -6.17 -18.19 1.96
CA TYR A 48 -5.39 -17.78 0.78
C TYR A 48 -6.30 -17.52 -0.40
N LYS A 49 -7.32 -18.37 -0.59
CA LYS A 49 -8.36 -18.12 -1.59
C LYS A 49 -9.06 -16.79 -1.33
N GLN A 50 -9.47 -16.52 -0.09
CA GLN A 50 -10.07 -15.24 0.26
C GLN A 50 -9.13 -14.06 -0.01
N ALA A 51 -7.82 -14.19 0.25
CA ALA A 51 -6.83 -13.15 0.01
C ALA A 51 -6.62 -12.84 -1.49
N VAL A 52 -6.64 -13.85 -2.35
CA VAL A 52 -6.58 -13.63 -3.81
C VAL A 52 -7.83 -12.90 -4.29
N PHE A 53 -9.01 -13.30 -3.82
CA PHE A 53 -10.25 -12.64 -4.21
C PHE A 53 -10.39 -11.23 -3.64
N SER A 54 -9.85 -10.97 -2.45
CA SER A 54 -9.81 -9.62 -1.87
C SER A 54 -8.97 -8.66 -2.71
N LEU A 55 -7.84 -9.14 -3.26
CA LEU A 55 -7.01 -8.39 -4.22
C LEU A 55 -7.75 -8.12 -5.52
N LEU A 56 -8.38 -9.14 -6.12
CA LEU A 56 -9.12 -9.00 -7.37
C LEU A 56 -10.31 -8.03 -7.22
N CYS A 57 -11.03 -8.11 -6.10
CA CYS A 57 -12.16 -7.23 -5.79
C CYS A 57 -11.75 -5.86 -5.23
N ARG A 58 -10.49 -5.69 -4.83
CA ARG A 58 -9.98 -4.51 -4.10
C ARG A 58 -10.84 -4.17 -2.88
N GLN A 59 -11.27 -5.20 -2.15
CA GLN A 59 -12.06 -5.08 -0.92
C GLN A 59 -11.37 -5.87 0.19
N GLU A 60 -11.38 -5.34 1.41
CA GLU A 60 -10.78 -6.01 2.56
C GLU A 60 -11.78 -6.93 3.24
N PHE A 61 -11.32 -8.13 3.60
CA PHE A 61 -12.04 -9.05 4.49
C PHE A 61 -11.26 -9.10 5.81
N SER A 62 -11.89 -8.64 6.89
CA SER A 62 -11.24 -8.42 8.20
C SER A 62 -10.47 -9.64 8.71
N ASP A 63 -11.02 -10.83 8.51
CA ASP A 63 -10.51 -12.05 9.13
C ASP A 63 -9.36 -12.67 8.33
N THR A 64 -9.26 -12.34 7.03
CA THR A 64 -8.22 -12.86 6.13
C THR A 64 -6.89 -12.13 6.30
N GLN A 65 -6.92 -10.84 6.65
CA GLN A 65 -5.73 -10.00 6.72
C GLN A 65 -4.75 -10.48 7.79
N ASN A 66 -5.24 -10.81 8.99
CA ASN A 66 -4.38 -11.25 10.09
C ASN A 66 -3.82 -12.67 9.89
N ALA A 67 -4.50 -13.52 9.12
CA ALA A 67 -4.04 -14.88 8.86
C ALA A 67 -2.93 -14.95 7.80
N VAL A 68 -2.96 -14.03 6.82
CA VAL A 68 -2.07 -14.06 5.65
C VAL A 68 -0.97 -13.00 5.72
N LEU A 69 -1.26 -11.80 6.23
CA LEU A 69 -0.31 -10.69 6.28
C LEU A 69 0.47 -10.78 7.59
N LYS A 70 1.63 -11.44 7.56
CA LYS A 70 2.43 -11.73 8.76
C LYS A 70 3.53 -10.70 9.01
N SER A 71 3.90 -9.94 7.99
CA SER A 71 4.92 -8.91 8.06
C SER A 71 4.38 -7.54 7.61
N ALA A 72 5.07 -6.48 8.03
CA ALA A 72 4.78 -5.13 7.55
C ALA A 72 4.97 -5.00 6.02
N ASP A 73 5.87 -5.80 5.44
CA ASP A 73 6.08 -5.87 3.99
C ASP A 73 4.87 -6.50 3.28
N ASP A 74 4.31 -7.59 3.82
CA ASP A 74 3.09 -8.20 3.29
C ASP A 74 1.92 -7.22 3.34
N PHE A 75 1.76 -6.54 4.49
CA PHE A 75 0.76 -5.50 4.68
C PHE A 75 0.90 -4.39 3.64
N LEU A 76 2.11 -3.86 3.46
CA LEU A 76 2.36 -2.78 2.53
C LEU A 76 2.10 -3.21 1.09
N TRP A 77 2.64 -4.37 0.68
CA TRP A 77 2.42 -4.92 -0.66
C TRP A 77 0.93 -5.12 -0.95
N PHE A 78 0.19 -5.67 0.02
CA PHE A 78 -1.24 -5.91 -0.12
C PHE A 78 -2.00 -4.60 -0.31
N LYS A 79 -1.73 -3.58 0.52
CA LYS A 79 -2.37 -2.27 0.40
C LYS A 79 -2.02 -1.56 -0.91
N LEU A 80 -0.74 -1.59 -1.33
CA LEU A 80 -0.30 -1.01 -2.60
C LEU A 80 -0.98 -1.67 -3.80
N SER A 81 -1.17 -3.00 -3.75
CA SER A 81 -1.83 -3.76 -4.81
C SER A 81 -3.33 -3.44 -4.96
N GLN A 82 -3.95 -2.83 -3.95
CA GLN A 82 -5.33 -2.38 -4.01
C GLN A 82 -5.50 -0.95 -4.51
N ILE A 83 -4.41 -0.17 -4.56
CA ILE A 83 -4.45 1.22 -5.00
C ILE A 83 -4.83 1.28 -6.47
N VAL A 84 -5.77 2.17 -6.77
CA VAL A 84 -6.18 2.46 -8.16
C VAL A 84 -5.58 3.79 -8.56
N LEU A 85 -4.64 3.76 -9.50
CA LEU A 85 -4.15 4.98 -10.14
C LEU A 85 -5.18 5.42 -11.17
N PHE A 86 -5.51 6.71 -11.20
CA PHE A 86 -6.47 7.26 -12.17
C PHE A 86 -5.93 7.05 -13.59
N ALA A 87 -6.52 6.11 -14.33
CA ALA A 87 -6.43 6.05 -15.78
C ALA A 87 -7.68 6.74 -16.34
N ASP A 88 -7.47 7.88 -17.00
CA ASP A 88 -8.43 8.62 -17.83
C ASP A 88 -9.85 8.82 -17.28
N GLY A 89 -10.08 9.98 -16.66
CA GLY A 89 -11.38 10.67 -16.67
C GLY A 89 -12.54 10.04 -15.88
N GLN A 90 -12.43 8.81 -15.38
CA GLN A 90 -13.50 8.16 -14.62
C GLN A 90 -13.41 8.50 -13.12
N ARG A 91 -14.16 9.53 -12.71
CA ARG A 91 -14.22 10.11 -11.36
C ARG A 91 -14.98 9.28 -10.30
N SER A 92 -14.97 7.95 -10.34
CA SER A 92 -15.68 7.16 -9.32
C SER A 92 -14.87 6.02 -8.70
N VAL A 93 -13.55 6.15 -8.62
CA VAL A 93 -12.76 5.32 -7.72
C VAL A 93 -13.10 5.75 -6.29
N SER A 94 -13.54 4.79 -5.47
CA SER A 94 -13.75 5.03 -4.04
C SER A 94 -12.47 5.60 -3.43
N GLN A 95 -12.54 6.79 -2.80
CA GLN A 95 -11.38 7.45 -2.18
C GLN A 95 -10.65 6.53 -1.18
N ALA A 96 -11.32 5.50 -0.66
CA ALA A 96 -10.76 4.49 0.22
C ALA A 96 -9.49 3.82 -0.34
N ASN A 97 -9.39 3.61 -1.65
CA ASN A 97 -8.28 2.86 -2.28
C ASN A 97 -7.30 3.78 -3.02
N SER A 98 -7.05 4.97 -2.48
CA SER A 98 -6.06 5.91 -3.02
C SER A 98 -4.74 5.84 -2.26
N LEU A 99 -3.64 6.25 -2.91
CA LEU A 99 -2.34 6.37 -2.24
C LEU A 99 -2.40 7.33 -1.04
N ALA A 100 -3.12 8.44 -1.16
CA ALA A 100 -3.30 9.40 -0.07
C ALA A 100 -3.97 8.77 1.15
N SER A 101 -4.95 7.88 0.95
CA SER A 101 -5.60 7.15 2.05
C SER A 101 -4.65 6.19 2.74
N LEU A 102 -3.79 5.49 1.97
CA LEU A 102 -2.74 4.64 2.55
C LEU A 102 -1.70 5.45 3.34
N GLN A 103 -1.27 6.60 2.81
CA GLN A 103 -0.30 7.47 3.47
C GLN A 103 -0.82 7.94 4.83
N LYS A 104 -2.07 8.42 4.89
CA LYS A 104 -2.76 8.79 6.14
C LYS A 104 -2.91 7.61 7.10
N LEU A 105 -3.21 6.41 6.59
CA LEU A 105 -3.31 5.21 7.41
C LEU A 105 -1.98 4.90 8.10
N ILE A 106 -0.86 4.92 7.35
CA ILE A 106 0.48 4.63 7.89
C ILE A 106 0.94 5.72 8.85
N HIS A 107 0.82 6.99 8.47
CA HIS A 107 1.38 8.11 9.23
C HIS A 107 0.48 8.57 10.39
N ASP A 108 -0.80 8.81 10.13
CA ASP A 108 -1.69 9.44 11.11
C ASP A 108 -2.43 8.42 11.98
N THR A 109 -2.84 7.29 11.39
CA THR A 109 -3.70 6.32 12.09
C THR A 109 -2.89 5.29 12.88
N TYR A 110 -1.86 4.70 12.27
CA TYR A 110 -0.95 3.76 12.93
C TYR A 110 0.21 4.50 13.59
N GLY A 111 0.92 5.33 12.83
CA GLY A 111 2.03 6.14 13.33
C GLY A 111 3.22 5.33 13.85
N GLU A 112 4.19 6.06 14.42
CA GLU A 112 5.47 5.51 14.88
C GLU A 112 5.30 4.42 15.97
N ALA A 113 4.35 4.59 16.89
CA ALA A 113 4.14 3.68 18.01
C ALA A 113 3.64 2.29 17.56
N HIS A 114 2.72 2.23 16.60
CA HIS A 114 2.18 0.97 16.08
C HIS A 114 3.27 0.11 15.43
N PHE A 115 4.24 0.74 14.76
CA PHE A 115 5.34 0.06 14.10
C PHE A 115 6.60 -0.06 14.97
N GLN A 116 6.50 0.24 16.27
CA GLN A 116 7.62 0.17 17.22
C GLN A 116 8.86 0.91 16.68
N ALA A 117 8.67 2.10 16.11
CA ALA A 117 9.71 2.81 15.36
C ALA A 117 10.95 3.18 16.22
N ALA A 118 10.82 3.21 17.55
CA ALA A 118 11.95 3.36 18.47
C ALA A 118 12.89 2.13 18.44
N ASP A 119 12.32 0.93 18.40
CA ASP A 119 13.08 -0.33 18.38
C ASP A 119 13.45 -0.75 16.95
N GLN A 120 12.64 -0.37 15.97
CA GLN A 120 12.80 -0.75 14.55
C GLN A 120 12.68 0.47 13.62
N PRO A 121 13.59 1.46 13.72
CA PRO A 121 13.47 2.71 12.95
C PRO A 121 13.50 2.47 11.45
N LEU A 122 14.33 1.53 10.98
CA LEU A 122 14.44 1.23 9.55
C LEU A 122 13.15 0.60 8.98
N LEU A 123 12.34 -0.09 9.79
CA LEU A 123 11.06 -0.65 9.35
C LEU A 123 10.08 0.48 9.03
N PHE A 124 9.91 1.41 9.96
CA PHE A 124 9.00 2.54 9.77
C PHE A 124 9.46 3.48 8.66
N PHE A 125 10.77 3.76 8.59
CA PHE A 125 11.37 4.49 7.48
C PHE A 125 11.06 3.83 6.12
N LYS A 126 11.21 2.51 6.01
CA LYS A 126 10.90 1.75 4.79
C LYS A 126 9.44 1.90 4.38
N LEU A 127 8.51 1.83 5.34
CA LEU A 127 7.06 2.02 5.07
C LEU A 127 6.77 3.42 4.52
N LEU A 128 7.35 4.47 5.11
CA LEU A 128 7.20 5.85 4.63
C LEU A 128 7.78 6.02 3.23
N LEU A 129 8.99 5.50 3.00
CA LEU A 129 9.67 5.62 1.71
C LEU A 129 8.90 4.92 0.58
N LEU A 130 8.47 3.68 0.80
CA LEU A 130 7.77 2.88 -0.20
C LEU A 130 6.32 3.34 -0.44
N SER A 131 5.72 4.04 0.54
CA SER A 131 4.43 4.73 0.36
C SER A 131 4.57 6.15 -0.21
N GLN A 132 5.78 6.52 -0.69
CA GLN A 132 6.09 7.80 -1.32
C GLN A 132 5.91 9.03 -0.41
N GLN A 133 6.09 8.86 0.90
CA GLN A 133 6.06 9.95 1.88
C GLN A 133 7.50 10.43 2.13
N PHE A 134 8.13 10.99 1.09
CA PHE A 134 9.57 11.27 1.09
C PHE A 134 10.00 12.25 2.17
N GLU A 135 9.24 13.34 2.35
CA GLU A 135 9.51 14.37 3.35
C GLU A 135 9.39 13.81 4.76
N ALA A 136 8.35 13.01 5.02
CA ALA A 136 8.15 12.34 6.30
C ALA A 136 9.25 11.30 6.56
N ALA A 137 9.63 10.52 5.54
CA ALA A 137 10.68 9.51 5.65
C ALA A 137 12.04 10.15 6.02
N VAL A 138 12.42 11.22 5.34
CA VAL A 138 13.66 11.96 5.63
C VAL A 138 13.60 12.61 7.01
N SER A 139 12.50 13.27 7.35
CA SER A 139 12.32 13.92 8.66
C SER A 139 12.38 12.91 9.81
N PHE A 140 11.74 11.76 9.64
CA PHE A 140 11.80 10.66 10.60
C PHE A 140 13.23 10.15 10.75
N LEU A 141 13.92 9.82 9.65
CA LEU A 141 15.28 9.27 9.68
C LEU A 141 16.29 10.25 10.29
N PHE A 142 16.09 11.56 10.09
CA PHE A 142 16.93 12.60 10.68
C PHE A 142 16.80 12.69 12.20
N ARG A 143 15.58 12.52 12.72
CA ARG A 143 15.28 12.56 14.16
C ARG A 143 15.46 11.22 14.86
N ALA A 144 15.46 10.12 14.13
CA ALA A 144 15.57 8.78 14.68
C ALA A 144 16.90 8.64 15.44
N GLN A 145 16.79 8.60 16.75
CA GLN A 145 17.87 8.25 17.67
C GLN A 145 17.68 6.79 18.04
N SER A 146 18.69 5.96 17.82
CA SER A 146 18.72 4.62 18.38
C SER A 146 18.91 4.72 19.89
N THR A 147 18.08 3.98 20.64
CA THR A 147 18.26 3.72 22.06
C THR A 147 19.53 2.94 22.36
N ASP A 148 20.12 2.32 21.34
CA ASP A 148 21.42 1.65 21.42
C ASP A 148 22.55 2.69 21.25
N GLU A 149 23.35 2.88 22.31
CA GLU A 149 24.52 3.78 22.31
C GLU A 149 25.59 3.37 21.29
N SER A 150 25.49 2.17 20.71
CA SER A 150 26.42 1.67 19.70
C SER A 150 26.08 2.07 18.25
N MET A 151 24.91 2.68 18.02
CA MET A 151 24.43 2.98 16.67
C MET A 151 24.59 4.46 16.32
N ASP A 152 25.37 4.73 15.27
CA ASP A 152 25.63 6.06 14.75
C ASP A 152 24.35 6.79 14.35
N SER A 153 24.33 8.11 14.53
CA SER A 153 23.19 8.96 14.18
C SER A 153 22.77 8.74 12.71
N LEU A 154 21.52 8.28 12.51
CA LEU A 154 20.91 8.11 11.18
C LEU A 154 20.75 9.43 10.42
N SER A 155 20.97 10.57 11.08
CA SER A 155 20.92 11.91 10.48
C SER A 155 21.81 12.06 9.25
N ILE A 156 23.01 11.48 9.26
CA ILE A 156 23.93 11.53 8.11
C ILE A 156 23.30 10.79 6.93
N HIS A 157 22.70 9.63 7.15
CA HIS A 157 22.00 8.86 6.11
C HIS A 157 20.78 9.63 5.58
N ALA A 158 20.05 10.31 6.46
CA ALA A 158 18.92 11.17 6.06
C ALA A 158 19.36 12.31 5.13
N VAL A 159 20.50 12.96 5.42
CA VAL A 159 21.06 14.01 4.56
C VAL A 159 21.45 13.46 3.18
N HIS A 160 22.17 12.34 3.13
CA HIS A 160 22.55 11.72 1.85
C HIS A 160 21.31 11.30 1.03
N LEU A 161 20.31 10.72 1.70
CA LEU A 161 19.04 10.36 1.06
C LEU A 161 18.30 11.60 0.52
N ALA A 162 18.26 12.69 1.29
CA ALA A 162 17.62 13.93 0.87
C ALA A 162 18.28 14.51 -0.38
N ILE A 163 19.62 14.47 -0.46
CA ILE A 163 20.36 14.89 -1.66
C ILE A 163 19.97 14.04 -2.87
N CYS A 164 19.90 12.72 -2.72
CA CYS A 164 19.48 11.82 -3.79
C CYS A 164 18.04 12.09 -4.25
N LEU A 165 17.09 12.20 -3.31
CA LEU A 165 15.67 12.45 -3.62
C LEU A 165 15.46 13.82 -4.28
N MET A 166 16.20 14.84 -3.84
CA MET A 166 16.22 16.16 -4.47
C MET A 166 16.76 16.08 -5.90
N HIS A 167 17.85 15.35 -6.12
CA HIS A 167 18.41 15.14 -7.46
C HIS A 167 17.41 14.43 -8.39
N MET A 168 16.62 13.50 -7.86
CA MET A 168 15.54 12.81 -8.59
C MET A 168 14.25 13.64 -8.74
N GLY A 169 14.17 14.84 -8.16
CA GLY A 169 12.97 15.70 -8.19
C GLY A 169 11.79 15.14 -7.38
N LEU A 170 12.07 14.31 -6.37
CA LEU A 170 11.07 13.64 -5.53
C LEU A 170 10.78 14.37 -4.20
N LEU A 171 11.60 15.34 -3.82
CA LEU A 171 11.37 16.19 -2.66
C LEU A 171 10.79 17.54 -3.08
N CYS A 172 9.73 17.96 -2.40
CA CYS A 172 9.21 19.31 -2.51
C CYS A 172 10.01 20.25 -1.60
N VAL A 173 10.88 21.06 -2.18
CA VAL A 173 11.66 22.06 -1.43
C VAL A 173 10.96 23.41 -1.57
N PHE A 174 10.50 23.96 -0.45
CA PHE A 174 9.98 25.32 -0.39
C PHE A 174 11.12 26.27 -0.06
N ALA A 175 11.31 27.32 -0.86
CA ALA A 175 12.14 28.46 -0.48
C ALA A 175 11.25 29.70 -0.49
N GLY A 176 10.71 30.05 0.68
CA GLY A 176 9.68 31.11 0.81
C GLY A 176 8.28 30.59 0.48
N GLU A 177 7.45 31.40 -0.20
CA GLU A 177 6.08 31.04 -0.62
C GLU A 177 6.02 30.25 -1.94
N GLU A 178 7.16 30.05 -2.61
CA GLU A 178 7.24 29.32 -3.88
C GLU A 178 7.88 27.94 -3.70
N CYS A 179 7.22 26.93 -4.26
CA CYS A 179 7.73 25.56 -4.31
C CYS A 179 8.79 25.48 -5.42
N ILE A 180 10.06 25.27 -5.06
CA ILE A 180 11.13 24.99 -6.03
C ILE A 180 11.02 23.52 -6.45
N CYS A 181 9.94 23.17 -7.12
CA CYS A 181 9.89 21.94 -7.89
C CYS A 181 10.77 22.16 -9.13
N ASN A 182 11.84 21.39 -9.26
CA ASN A 182 12.79 21.44 -10.38
C ASN A 182 12.03 21.55 -11.74
N PRO A 183 12.29 22.57 -12.59
CA PRO A 183 11.50 22.85 -13.80
C PRO A 183 11.69 21.84 -14.95
N LEU A 184 12.16 20.62 -14.67
CA LEU A 184 12.30 19.54 -15.65
C LEU A 184 11.00 18.72 -15.82
N ARG A 185 9.84 19.34 -15.66
CA ARG A 185 8.52 18.78 -16.01
C ARG A 185 7.85 19.59 -17.09
#